data_AF-A0A2N2HI68-F1
#
_entry.id   AF-A0A2N2HI68-F1
#
_cell.length_a   1.000
_cell.length_b   1.000
_cell.length_c   1.000
_cell.angle_alpha   90.00
_cell.angle_beta   90.00
_cell.angle_gamma   90.00
#
_symmetry.space_group_name_H-M   'P 1'
#
loop_
_entity.id
_entity.type
_entity.pdbx_description
1 polymer ?
#
loop_
_entity_poly.entity_id
_entity_poly.type
_entity_poly.pdbx_seq_one_letter_code
_entity_poly.pdbx_strand_id
1 'polypeptide(L)'
;MVDYYHQTLLQDQEALDYLARRGLRDDHLIRHLRLGYANRTLGYRLPSRNSSAGQSIRKRLQGLGILRPTGHEHLSGSLVVPVLGADGRVVDLYGRKVSTKLRGGTPLHLFLHDSAPLPWLLDPTAASDTMIVTGSVMDALSWWTSGLHLVLVTPTMDPDLAGILAHKKTVQRVVLAYPRRRAIDDLAQPITGADVFRVVLPEGKDANDILTEGRDLQALVRNAEWISGRPASAPEPAPHDVDLVPQGDEVVIELGDRRWRIRGLSANKTPEAMRVNVMVTREDAGMHVDTFDLYSSRHRTGFVKEAVTELGLSEQVVKADLGKVVVHLEELQDKALSVQDPTGEPPRLTPEQQSEAVALLKSPDLINRVADDMTTVGLVGEQANKLIVYLAATSRLLHDPLAVVIQSTSGSGKSTLLDGVLKMMPDEAKKSFSAMTGQSLYYLGQDDLKHKILSVSEEQGASRASYSLKL
;
A
#
# COMPACT_ATOMS: atom_id res chain seq x y z
N MET A 1 -12.28 24.07 -17.93
CA MET A 1 -12.95 22.82 -18.37
C MET A 1 -12.58 21.64 -17.50
N VAL A 2 -11.29 21.36 -17.26
CA VAL A 2 -10.85 20.30 -16.34
C VAL A 2 -11.53 20.41 -14.98
N ASP A 3 -11.55 21.61 -14.38
CA ASP A 3 -12.22 21.86 -13.09
C ASP A 3 -13.69 21.43 -13.09
N TYR A 4 -14.40 21.72 -14.17
CA TYR A 4 -15.79 21.35 -14.31
C TYR A 4 -15.95 19.83 -14.38
N TYR A 5 -15.14 19.14 -15.20
CA TYR A 5 -15.17 17.69 -15.29
C TYR A 5 -14.72 17.00 -13.99
N HIS A 6 -13.78 17.59 -13.28
CA HIS A 6 -13.34 17.09 -11.99
C HIS A 6 -14.49 17.15 -10.97
N GLN A 7 -15.18 18.28 -10.87
CA GLN A 7 -16.33 18.44 -9.99
C GLN A 7 -17.48 17.48 -10.32
N THR A 8 -17.73 17.22 -11.61
CA THR A 8 -18.74 16.23 -12.00
C THR A 8 -18.33 14.81 -11.64
N LEU A 9 -17.05 14.42 -11.73
CA LEU A 9 -16.59 13.10 -11.27
C LEU A 9 -16.82 12.91 -9.77
N LEU A 10 -16.49 13.91 -8.96
CA LEU A 10 -16.64 13.83 -7.50
C LEU A 10 -18.10 13.64 -7.04
N GLN A 11 -19.07 13.95 -7.91
CA GLN A 11 -20.50 13.89 -7.62
C GLN A 11 -21.22 12.75 -8.35
N ASP A 12 -20.53 12.00 -9.21
CA ASP A 12 -21.13 10.99 -10.08
C ASP A 12 -20.80 9.56 -9.61
N GLN A 13 -21.79 8.91 -8.99
CA GLN A 13 -21.60 7.59 -8.38
C GLN A 13 -21.27 6.50 -9.42
N GLU A 14 -21.85 6.57 -10.64
CA GLU A 14 -21.58 5.58 -11.69
C GLU A 14 -20.12 5.63 -12.14
N ALA A 15 -19.57 6.84 -12.30
CA ALA A 15 -18.17 7.04 -12.65
C ALA A 15 -17.21 6.62 -11.51
N LEU A 16 -17.56 6.90 -10.25
CA LEU A 16 -16.79 6.47 -9.08
C LEU A 16 -16.80 4.94 -8.91
N ASP A 17 -17.93 4.28 -9.16
CA ASP A 17 -18.04 2.82 -9.13
C ASP A 17 -17.28 2.16 -10.28
N TYR A 18 -17.18 2.84 -11.43
CA TYR A 18 -16.30 2.42 -12.51
C TYR A 18 -14.83 2.46 -12.10
N LEU A 19 -14.37 3.54 -11.46
CA LEU A 19 -13.01 3.63 -10.93
C LEU A 19 -12.76 2.57 -9.85
N ALA A 20 -13.73 2.32 -8.97
CA ALA A 20 -13.61 1.31 -7.91
C ALA A 20 -13.39 -0.10 -8.48
N ARG A 21 -14.21 -0.50 -9.46
CA ARG A 21 -14.07 -1.79 -10.17
C ARG A 21 -12.74 -1.94 -10.92
N ARG A 22 -12.03 -0.83 -11.15
CA ARG A 22 -10.74 -0.76 -11.83
C ARG A 22 -9.55 -0.65 -10.88
N GLY A 23 -9.78 -0.62 -9.56
CA GLY A 23 -8.74 -0.37 -8.56
C GLY A 23 -8.21 1.07 -8.55
N LEU A 24 -8.95 2.02 -9.15
CA LEU A 24 -8.52 3.40 -9.37
C LEU A 24 -9.34 4.43 -8.57
N ARG A 25 -10.15 3.99 -7.59
CA ARG A 25 -10.88 4.90 -6.68
C ARG A 25 -9.99 5.30 -5.51
N ASP A 26 -8.90 5.99 -5.83
CA ASP A 26 -7.98 6.59 -4.88
C ASP A 26 -8.16 8.12 -4.86
N ASP A 27 -8.40 8.70 -3.69
CA ASP A 27 -8.70 10.14 -3.57
C ASP A 27 -7.47 10.99 -3.93
N HIS A 28 -6.27 10.50 -3.61
CA HIS A 28 -5.03 11.17 -3.96
C HIS A 28 -4.82 11.19 -5.49
N LEU A 29 -4.97 10.06 -6.18
CA LEU A 29 -4.96 9.96 -7.64
C LEU A 29 -5.97 10.91 -8.29
N ILE A 30 -7.23 10.84 -7.86
CA ILE A 30 -8.32 11.60 -8.46
C ILE A 30 -8.06 13.10 -8.35
N ARG A 31 -7.62 13.57 -7.17
CA ARG A 31 -7.39 15.00 -6.92
C ARG A 31 -6.08 15.49 -7.52
N HIS A 32 -5.00 14.73 -7.40
CA HIS A 32 -3.68 15.12 -7.89
C HIS A 32 -3.65 15.22 -9.42
N LEU A 33 -4.12 14.18 -10.11
CA LEU A 33 -4.19 14.17 -11.58
C LEU A 33 -5.44 14.88 -12.12
N ARG A 34 -6.31 15.38 -11.23
CA ARG A 34 -7.56 16.08 -11.56
C ARG A 34 -8.43 15.28 -12.53
N LEU A 35 -8.60 13.99 -12.25
CA LEU A 35 -9.47 13.11 -13.04
C LEU A 35 -10.89 13.69 -13.07
N GLY A 36 -11.58 13.56 -14.19
CA GLY A 36 -12.92 14.13 -14.39
C GLY A 36 -13.90 13.18 -15.06
N TYR A 37 -15.16 13.61 -15.20
CA TYR A 37 -16.19 12.82 -15.86
C TYR A 37 -17.10 13.72 -16.71
N ALA A 38 -17.17 13.45 -18.01
CA ALA A 38 -18.02 14.21 -18.93
C ALA A 38 -19.46 13.68 -18.89
N ASN A 39 -20.22 14.05 -17.87
CA ASN A 39 -21.56 13.52 -17.58
C ASN A 39 -22.72 14.13 -18.41
N ARG A 40 -22.42 14.83 -19.51
CA ARG A 40 -23.41 15.45 -20.43
C ARG A 40 -24.14 16.67 -19.89
N THR A 41 -23.73 17.20 -18.74
CA THR A 41 -24.42 18.34 -18.11
C THR A 41 -23.84 19.70 -18.47
N LEU A 42 -22.79 19.77 -19.30
CA LEU A 42 -22.09 21.04 -19.58
C LEU A 42 -23.04 22.06 -20.20
N GLY A 43 -23.93 21.59 -21.09
CA GLY A 43 -24.90 22.42 -21.79
C GLY A 43 -25.79 23.25 -20.86
N TYR A 44 -26.13 22.74 -19.67
CA TYR A 44 -26.98 23.41 -18.68
C TYR A 44 -26.24 24.50 -17.88
N ARG A 45 -24.90 24.48 -17.88
CA ARG A 45 -24.06 25.48 -17.22
C ARG A 45 -23.71 26.65 -18.13
N LEU A 46 -24.02 26.55 -19.42
CA LEU A 46 -23.72 27.59 -20.39
C LEU A 46 -24.88 28.61 -20.48
N PRO A 47 -24.58 29.90 -20.73
CA PRO A 47 -25.62 30.89 -21.02
C PRO A 47 -26.49 30.48 -22.20
N SER A 48 -27.69 31.08 -22.28
CA SER A 48 -28.65 30.83 -23.36
C SER A 48 -28.00 30.91 -24.73
N ARG A 49 -28.30 29.95 -25.62
CA ARG A 49 -27.76 29.88 -26.98
C ARG A 49 -28.12 31.11 -27.83
N ASN A 50 -29.16 31.83 -27.46
CA ASN A 50 -29.62 33.03 -28.16
C ASN A 50 -28.93 34.32 -27.65
N SER A 51 -28.17 34.24 -26.55
CA SER A 51 -27.40 35.37 -26.05
C SER A 51 -26.04 35.47 -26.76
N SER A 52 -25.53 36.69 -26.94
CA SER A 52 -24.18 36.94 -27.48
C SER A 52 -23.10 36.19 -26.68
N ALA A 53 -23.20 36.22 -25.35
CA ALA A 53 -22.29 35.50 -24.45
C ALA A 53 -22.35 33.97 -24.67
N GLY A 54 -23.55 33.39 -24.78
CA GLY A 54 -23.73 31.96 -25.01
C GLY A 54 -23.20 31.50 -26.37
N GLN A 55 -23.39 32.31 -27.42
CA GLN A 55 -22.82 32.03 -28.74
C GLN A 55 -21.28 32.08 -28.71
N SER A 56 -20.72 33.13 -28.10
CA SER A 56 -19.27 33.31 -27.98
C SER A 56 -18.60 32.14 -27.24
N ILE A 57 -19.13 31.74 -26.08
CA ILE A 57 -18.58 30.62 -25.30
C ILE A 57 -18.68 29.31 -26.09
N ARG A 58 -19.82 29.01 -26.73
CA ARG A 58 -19.99 27.80 -27.53
C ARG A 58 -19.02 27.74 -28.70
N LYS A 59 -18.80 28.87 -29.39
CA LYS A 59 -17.80 28.97 -30.47
C LYS A 59 -16.39 28.66 -29.95
N ARG A 60 -16.01 29.17 -28.77
CA ARG A 60 -14.71 28.84 -28.15
C ARG A 60 -14.61 27.37 -27.76
N LEU A 61 -15.66 26.79 -27.17
CA LEU A 61 -15.68 25.37 -26.80
C LEU A 61 -15.63 24.45 -28.02
N GLN A 62 -16.25 24.84 -29.13
CA GLN A 62 -16.13 24.14 -30.40
C GLN A 62 -14.72 24.26 -30.99
N GLY A 63 -14.12 25.46 -30.94
CA GLY A 63 -12.73 25.68 -31.36
C GLY A 63 -11.71 24.87 -30.54
N LEU A 64 -12.02 24.58 -29.27
CA LEU A 64 -11.22 23.72 -28.40
C LEU A 64 -11.56 22.23 -28.51
N GLY A 65 -12.50 21.81 -29.37
CA GLY A 65 -12.92 20.41 -29.50
C GLY A 65 -13.80 19.86 -28.37
N ILE A 66 -14.07 20.63 -27.30
CA ILE A 66 -14.91 20.23 -26.16
C ILE A 66 -16.34 19.94 -26.61
N LEU A 67 -16.86 20.78 -27.50
CA LEU A 67 -18.16 20.59 -28.15
C LEU A 67 -17.96 20.23 -29.62
N ARG A 68 -18.70 19.24 -30.09
CA ARG A 68 -18.83 18.95 -31.52
C ARG A 68 -19.60 20.07 -32.22
N PRO A 69 -19.53 20.17 -33.57
CA PRO A 69 -20.37 21.09 -34.34
C PRO A 69 -21.88 20.94 -34.05
N THR A 70 -22.30 19.71 -33.73
CA THR A 70 -23.68 19.38 -33.31
C THR A 70 -24.08 19.97 -31.96
N GLY A 71 -23.13 20.49 -31.18
CA GLY A 71 -23.34 21.03 -29.83
C GLY A 71 -23.27 20.00 -28.71
N HIS A 72 -23.09 18.72 -29.04
CA HIS A 72 -22.86 17.66 -28.05
C HIS A 72 -21.41 17.68 -27.54
N GLU A 73 -21.22 17.32 -26.27
CA GLU A 73 -19.90 17.14 -25.69
C GLU A 73 -19.13 16.01 -26.40
N HIS A 74 -17.88 16.26 -26.77
CA HIS A 74 -17.05 15.30 -27.50
C HIS A 74 -16.72 14.06 -26.66
N LEU A 75 -16.38 14.27 -25.38
CA LEU A 75 -16.02 13.22 -24.42
C LEU A 75 -17.23 12.66 -23.65
N SER A 76 -18.45 12.92 -24.10
CA SER A 76 -19.70 12.50 -23.46
C SER A 76 -19.71 11.05 -22.94
N GLY A 77 -19.91 10.86 -21.63
CA GLY A 77 -19.94 9.55 -20.96
C GLY A 77 -18.56 8.91 -20.75
N SER A 78 -17.50 9.72 -20.75
CA SER A 78 -16.14 9.26 -20.51
C SER A 78 -15.57 9.76 -19.18
N LEU A 79 -14.82 8.90 -18.49
CA LEU A 79 -13.76 9.31 -17.57
C LEU A 79 -12.78 10.18 -18.36
N VAL A 80 -12.39 11.31 -17.80
CA VAL A 80 -11.51 12.31 -18.42
C VAL A 80 -10.19 12.35 -17.66
N VAL A 81 -9.08 12.18 -18.38
CA VAL A 81 -7.72 12.35 -17.84
C VAL A 81 -7.06 13.52 -18.57
N PRO A 82 -6.62 14.57 -17.85
CA PRO A 82 -5.87 15.66 -18.47
C PRO A 82 -4.54 15.17 -19.04
N VAL A 83 -4.21 15.61 -20.26
CA VAL A 83 -2.89 15.45 -20.84
C VAL A 83 -2.12 16.73 -20.55
N LEU A 84 -1.02 16.60 -19.80
CA LEU A 84 -0.22 17.72 -19.34
C LEU A 84 1.02 17.89 -20.22
N GLY A 85 1.31 19.14 -20.60
CA GLY A 85 2.58 19.52 -21.19
C GLY A 85 3.70 19.56 -20.16
N ALA A 86 4.93 19.75 -20.63
CA ALA A 86 6.12 19.84 -19.76
C ALA A 86 6.04 21.01 -18.75
N ASP A 87 5.27 22.06 -19.06
CA ASP A 87 5.02 23.20 -18.18
C ASP A 87 3.85 22.98 -17.20
N GLY A 88 3.28 21.77 -17.17
CA GLY A 88 2.13 21.42 -16.35
C GLY A 88 0.79 21.95 -16.86
N ARG A 89 0.76 22.64 -18.01
CA ARG A 89 -0.51 23.10 -18.59
C ARG A 89 -1.23 21.96 -19.29
N VAL A 90 -2.56 22.01 -19.27
CA VAL A 90 -3.40 21.06 -19.99
C VAL A 90 -3.30 21.36 -21.48
N VAL A 91 -2.77 20.41 -22.24
CA VAL A 91 -2.61 20.51 -23.71
C VAL A 91 -3.66 19.69 -24.45
N ASP A 92 -4.19 18.65 -23.82
CA ASP A 92 -5.23 17.79 -24.40
C ASP A 92 -6.06 17.09 -23.28
N LEU A 93 -7.11 16.36 -23.66
CA LEU A 93 -7.90 15.52 -22.75
C LEU A 93 -8.07 14.12 -23.33
N TYR A 94 -7.72 13.11 -22.55
CA TYR A 94 -8.06 11.72 -22.83
C TYR A 94 -9.44 11.38 -22.25
N GLY A 95 -10.25 10.63 -22.99
CA GLY A 95 -11.55 10.13 -22.56
C GLY A 95 -11.65 8.61 -22.66
N ARG A 96 -12.05 7.93 -21.57
CA ARG A 96 -12.39 6.50 -21.54
C ARG A 96 -13.87 6.29 -21.21
N LYS A 97 -14.62 5.57 -22.04
CA LYS A 97 -16.04 5.29 -21.80
C LYS A 97 -16.23 4.50 -20.51
N VAL A 98 -17.14 4.99 -19.66
CA VAL A 98 -17.51 4.36 -18.38
C VAL A 98 -18.55 3.26 -18.59
N SER A 99 -19.56 3.52 -19.44
CA SER A 99 -20.61 2.55 -19.72
C SER A 99 -20.15 1.46 -20.69
N THR A 100 -20.59 0.23 -20.45
CA THR A 100 -20.44 -0.91 -21.37
C THR A 100 -21.57 -1.02 -22.38
N LYS A 101 -22.67 -0.28 -22.20
CA LYS A 101 -23.84 -0.27 -23.09
C LYS A 101 -23.67 0.77 -24.21
N LEU A 102 -22.70 0.54 -25.08
CA LEU A 102 -22.38 1.45 -26.17
C LEU A 102 -23.04 1.01 -27.48
N ARG A 103 -23.37 1.97 -28.34
CA ARG A 103 -23.79 1.67 -29.73
C ARG A 103 -22.60 1.07 -30.48
N GLY A 104 -22.86 0.13 -31.39
CA GLY A 104 -21.82 -0.46 -32.25
C GLY A 104 -20.98 0.62 -32.94
N GLY A 105 -19.66 0.44 -32.96
CA GLY A 105 -18.70 1.39 -33.54
C GLY A 105 -18.36 2.60 -32.66
N THR A 106 -18.90 2.72 -31.44
CA THR A 106 -18.48 3.77 -30.50
C THR A 106 -17.06 3.49 -30.00
N PRO A 107 -16.10 4.40 -30.18
CA PRO A 107 -14.76 4.22 -29.62
C PRO A 107 -14.80 4.13 -28.09
N LEU A 108 -14.14 3.11 -27.52
CA LEU A 108 -14.02 2.93 -26.07
C LEU A 108 -13.18 4.02 -25.43
N HIS A 109 -12.25 4.59 -26.18
CA HIS A 109 -11.41 5.70 -25.77
C HIS A 109 -11.14 6.63 -26.95
N LEU A 110 -10.87 7.90 -26.64
CA LEU A 110 -10.60 8.95 -27.61
C LEU A 110 -9.87 10.11 -26.94
N PHE A 111 -9.16 10.92 -27.73
CA PHE A 111 -8.60 12.20 -27.31
C PHE A 111 -9.52 13.35 -27.74
N LEU A 112 -9.32 14.53 -27.17
CA LEU A 112 -10.07 15.73 -27.54
C LEU A 112 -9.77 16.13 -28.98
N HIS A 113 -8.50 15.99 -29.36
CA HIS A 113 -8.00 16.24 -30.70
C HIS A 113 -7.71 14.91 -31.41
N ASP A 114 -7.93 14.88 -32.73
CA ASP A 114 -7.74 13.66 -33.54
C ASP A 114 -6.25 13.28 -33.71
N SER A 115 -5.34 14.23 -33.46
CA SER A 115 -3.91 13.95 -33.38
C SER A 115 -3.62 13.24 -32.06
N ALA A 116 -3.14 12.00 -32.12
CA ALA A 116 -2.66 11.33 -30.92
C ALA A 116 -1.60 12.22 -30.26
N PRO A 117 -1.69 12.50 -28.94
CA PRO A 117 -0.72 13.34 -28.29
C PRO A 117 0.66 12.68 -28.39
N LEU A 118 1.68 13.53 -28.50
CA LEU A 118 3.06 13.11 -28.25
C LEU A 118 3.15 12.44 -26.87
N PRO A 119 4.14 11.57 -26.65
CA PRO A 119 4.33 10.97 -25.34
C PRO A 119 4.41 12.03 -24.25
N TRP A 120 3.77 11.78 -23.12
CA TRP A 120 3.71 12.73 -22.01
C TRP A 120 3.83 12.03 -20.67
N LEU A 121 4.34 12.76 -19.68
CA LEU A 121 4.34 12.31 -18.30
C LEU A 121 2.94 12.49 -17.72
N LEU A 122 2.40 11.42 -17.14
CA LEU A 122 1.10 11.46 -16.47
C LEU A 122 1.10 12.52 -15.36
N ASP A 123 2.22 12.62 -14.63
CA ASP A 123 2.53 13.68 -13.69
C ASP A 123 3.91 14.29 -14.04
N PRO A 124 3.97 15.50 -14.64
CA PRO A 124 5.24 16.12 -15.00
C PRO A 124 6.08 16.53 -13.77
N THR A 125 5.44 16.69 -12.60
CA THR A 125 6.09 17.08 -11.34
C THR A 125 6.74 15.89 -10.63
N ALA A 126 6.39 14.66 -11.00
CA ALA A 126 7.00 13.47 -10.45
C ALA A 126 8.52 13.43 -10.73
N ALA A 127 9.26 13.04 -9.70
CA ALA A 127 10.69 12.78 -9.75
C ALA A 127 10.95 11.39 -9.14
N SER A 128 11.75 10.60 -9.83
CA SER A 128 12.10 9.22 -9.46
C SER A 128 13.38 8.85 -10.22
N ASP A 129 14.15 7.91 -9.68
CA ASP A 129 15.24 7.25 -10.41
C ASP A 129 14.71 6.24 -11.44
N THR A 130 13.46 5.80 -11.27
CA THR A 130 12.80 4.78 -12.06
C THR A 130 11.62 5.39 -12.80
N MET A 131 11.63 5.29 -14.13
CA MET A 131 10.53 5.69 -15.01
C MET A 131 9.80 4.47 -15.54
N ILE A 132 8.47 4.44 -15.40
CA ILE A 132 7.61 3.44 -16.04
C ILE A 132 7.16 3.96 -17.41
N VAL A 133 7.27 3.14 -18.45
CA VAL A 133 6.82 3.48 -19.80
C VAL A 133 5.70 2.53 -20.21
N THR A 134 4.52 3.06 -20.55
CA THR A 134 3.36 2.25 -20.92
C THR A 134 2.52 2.88 -22.03
N GLY A 135 1.78 2.05 -22.77
CA GLY A 135 0.99 2.49 -23.93
C GLY A 135 -0.43 2.95 -23.60
N SER A 136 -0.93 2.64 -22.41
CA SER A 136 -2.34 2.86 -22.03
C SER A 136 -2.42 3.85 -20.88
N VAL A 137 -3.33 4.82 -20.99
CA VAL A 137 -3.63 5.75 -19.88
C VAL A 137 -4.18 4.98 -18.68
N MET A 138 -4.94 3.91 -18.88
CA MET A 138 -5.48 3.12 -17.76
C MET A 138 -4.38 2.36 -17.02
N ASP A 139 -3.42 1.79 -17.75
CA ASP A 139 -2.24 1.16 -17.13
C ASP A 139 -1.40 2.21 -16.41
N ALA A 140 -1.25 3.40 -17.00
CA ALA A 140 -0.50 4.48 -16.39
C ALA A 140 -1.08 4.92 -15.03
N LEU A 141 -2.41 5.04 -14.96
CA LEU A 141 -3.10 5.29 -13.69
C LEU A 141 -2.86 4.15 -12.69
N SER A 142 -2.81 2.91 -13.15
CA SER A 142 -2.53 1.76 -12.29
C SER A 142 -1.12 1.76 -11.71
N TRP A 143 -0.10 2.03 -12.53
CA TRP A 143 1.28 2.20 -12.06
C TRP A 143 1.41 3.35 -11.06
N TRP A 144 0.77 4.49 -11.36
CA TRP A 144 0.79 5.65 -10.48
C TRP A 144 0.12 5.37 -9.12
N THR A 145 -1.03 4.69 -9.13
CA THR A 145 -1.76 4.31 -7.90
C THR A 145 -0.95 3.33 -7.05
N SER A 146 -0.10 2.51 -7.67
CA SER A 146 0.84 1.65 -6.97
C SER A 146 2.11 2.35 -6.48
N GLY A 147 2.16 3.69 -6.45
CA GLY A 147 3.28 4.46 -5.91
C GLY A 147 4.42 4.72 -6.90
N LEU A 148 4.31 4.25 -8.15
CA LEU A 148 5.29 4.51 -9.21
C LEU A 148 4.85 5.76 -9.98
N HIS A 149 5.18 6.94 -9.46
CA HIS A 149 4.59 8.20 -9.92
C HIS A 149 5.19 8.77 -11.22
N LEU A 150 6.44 8.43 -11.55
CA LEU A 150 7.08 8.85 -12.81
C LEU A 150 6.68 7.90 -13.95
N VAL A 151 5.50 8.15 -14.53
CA VAL A 151 4.93 7.32 -15.61
C VAL A 151 4.85 8.09 -16.91
N LEU A 152 5.51 7.57 -17.94
CA LEU A 152 5.44 8.05 -19.31
C LEU A 152 4.38 7.27 -20.09
N VAL A 153 3.42 7.98 -20.68
CA VAL A 153 2.39 7.40 -21.54
C VAL A 153 2.78 7.57 -22.99
N THR A 154 2.82 6.46 -23.75
CA THR A 154 3.21 6.41 -25.16
C THR A 154 2.07 5.82 -26.02
N PRO A 155 1.07 6.61 -26.46
CA PRO A 155 -0.03 6.08 -27.27
C PRO A 155 0.44 5.53 -28.62
N THR A 156 1.51 6.12 -29.17
CA THR A 156 2.14 5.70 -30.42
C THR A 156 3.43 4.92 -30.14
N MET A 157 3.82 4.11 -31.11
CA MET A 157 4.98 3.19 -31.02
C MET A 157 6.33 3.84 -31.28
N ASP A 158 6.36 5.10 -31.69
CA ASP A 158 7.59 5.82 -32.01
C ASP A 158 7.73 7.08 -31.14
N PRO A 159 7.84 6.92 -29.82
CA PRO A 159 8.23 8.02 -28.96
C PRO A 159 9.72 8.31 -29.17
N ASP A 160 10.10 9.57 -29.37
CA ASP A 160 11.47 10.03 -29.10
C ASP A 160 11.74 9.93 -27.59
N LEU A 161 11.85 8.69 -27.09
CA LEU A 161 12.12 8.33 -25.70
C LEU A 161 13.43 8.94 -25.25
N ALA A 162 14.44 8.96 -26.13
CA ALA A 162 15.74 9.53 -25.87
C ALA A 162 15.65 11.04 -25.56
N GLY A 163 14.90 11.80 -26.37
CA GLY A 163 14.65 13.23 -26.12
C GLY A 163 13.94 13.49 -24.80
N ILE A 164 12.96 12.67 -24.43
CA ILE A 164 12.23 12.81 -23.16
C ILE A 164 13.12 12.46 -21.97
N LEU A 165 13.90 11.39 -22.07
CA LEU A 165 14.86 10.95 -21.05
C LEU A 165 15.97 11.97 -20.83
N ALA A 166 16.45 12.65 -21.87
CA ALA A 166 17.49 13.68 -21.77
C ALA A 166 17.12 14.83 -20.81
N HIS A 167 15.82 15.11 -20.64
CA HIS A 167 15.31 16.13 -19.74
C HIS A 167 15.06 15.64 -18.30
N LYS A 168 15.20 14.33 -18.05
CA LYS A 168 15.01 13.68 -16.74
C LYS A 168 16.32 13.02 -16.28
N LYS A 169 17.36 13.85 -16.08
CA LYS A 169 18.73 13.41 -15.74
C LYS A 169 18.87 12.54 -14.48
N THR A 170 17.87 12.56 -13.60
CA THR A 170 17.84 11.73 -12.37
C THR A 170 17.44 10.28 -12.65
N VAL A 171 16.87 9.99 -13.83
CA VAL A 171 16.41 8.65 -14.19
C VAL A 171 17.61 7.77 -14.48
N GLN A 172 17.80 6.77 -13.64
CA GLN A 172 18.80 5.72 -13.80
C GLN A 172 18.19 4.45 -14.39
N ARG A 173 16.88 4.26 -14.23
CA ARG A 173 16.16 3.05 -14.61
C ARG A 173 14.92 3.36 -15.46
N VAL A 174 14.79 2.70 -16.61
CA VAL A 174 13.60 2.75 -17.46
C VAL A 174 12.96 1.37 -17.50
N VAL A 175 11.66 1.32 -17.22
CA VAL A 175 10.92 0.06 -17.11
C VAL A 175 9.81 0.05 -18.15
N LEU A 176 9.97 -0.76 -19.19
CA LEU A 176 9.04 -0.94 -20.30
C LEU A 176 7.91 -1.88 -19.87
N ALA A 177 6.71 -1.32 -19.70
CA ALA A 177 5.52 -1.98 -19.16
C ALA A 177 4.40 -2.04 -20.22
N TYR A 178 4.64 -2.83 -21.27
CA TYR A 178 3.67 -3.09 -22.33
C TYR A 178 3.07 -4.51 -22.22
N PRO A 179 1.76 -4.69 -22.48
CA PRO A 179 1.18 -6.03 -22.60
C PRO A 179 1.87 -6.80 -23.74
N ARG A 180 2.18 -8.08 -23.49
CA ARG A 180 3.03 -8.91 -24.36
C ARG A 180 2.57 -8.92 -25.82
N ARG A 181 3.37 -8.25 -26.68
CA ARG A 181 3.59 -8.38 -28.15
C ARG A 181 3.83 -6.99 -28.76
N ARG A 182 4.99 -6.44 -28.41
CA ARG A 182 5.70 -5.40 -29.15
C ARG A 182 7.16 -5.88 -29.21
N ALA A 183 7.89 -5.55 -30.27
CA ALA A 183 9.34 -5.69 -30.29
C ALA A 183 9.91 -4.65 -29.31
N ILE A 184 9.80 -4.94 -28.00
CA ILE A 184 10.26 -4.08 -26.91
C ILE A 184 11.76 -3.87 -27.02
N ASP A 185 12.48 -4.83 -27.62
CA ASP A 185 13.91 -4.75 -27.87
C ASP A 185 14.24 -3.58 -28.82
N ASP A 186 13.40 -3.30 -29.83
CA ASP A 186 13.58 -2.15 -30.74
C ASP A 186 13.34 -0.82 -30.02
N LEU A 187 12.40 -0.78 -29.06
CA LEU A 187 12.15 0.39 -28.21
C LEU A 187 13.27 0.63 -27.20
N ALA A 188 13.98 -0.42 -26.79
CA ALA A 188 15.08 -0.34 -25.83
C ALA A 188 16.37 0.18 -26.47
N GLN A 189 16.65 -0.19 -27.73
CA GLN A 189 17.88 0.18 -28.45
C GLN A 189 18.25 1.68 -28.43
N PRO A 190 17.33 2.65 -28.65
CA PRO A 190 17.67 4.07 -28.66
C PRO A 190 17.89 4.67 -27.26
N ILE A 191 17.56 3.95 -26.19
CA ILE A 191 17.70 4.46 -24.82
C ILE A 191 19.16 4.34 -24.39
N THR A 192 19.81 5.49 -24.21
CA THR A 192 21.19 5.57 -23.70
C THR A 192 21.21 6.30 -22.35
N GLY A 193 22.14 5.91 -21.47
CA GLY A 193 22.34 6.59 -20.19
C GLY A 193 21.51 6.08 -19.01
N ALA A 194 20.61 5.11 -19.19
CA ALA A 194 19.82 4.46 -18.15
C ALA A 194 19.75 2.93 -18.38
N ASP A 195 19.51 2.17 -17.32
CA ASP A 195 19.26 0.74 -17.39
C ASP A 195 17.82 0.45 -17.78
N VAL A 196 17.63 -0.34 -18.82
CA VAL A 196 16.34 -0.64 -19.42
C VAL A 196 15.90 -2.03 -19.02
N PHE A 197 14.70 -2.12 -18.46
CA PHE A 197 14.06 -3.34 -18.01
C PHE A 197 12.71 -3.53 -18.70
N ARG A 198 12.22 -4.77 -18.74
CA ARG A 198 10.89 -5.14 -19.21
C ARG A 198 10.10 -5.78 -18.08
N VAL A 199 8.89 -5.28 -17.85
CA VAL A 199 7.94 -5.97 -16.97
C VAL A 199 7.39 -7.20 -17.67
N VAL A 200 7.40 -8.32 -16.96
CA VAL A 200 6.80 -9.56 -17.43
C VAL A 200 5.36 -9.65 -16.93
N LEU A 201 4.42 -9.18 -17.76
CA LEU A 201 2.99 -9.33 -17.48
C LEU A 201 2.52 -10.76 -17.80
N PRO A 202 1.59 -11.34 -17.00
CA PRO A 202 0.91 -12.59 -17.34
C PRO A 202 0.25 -12.52 -18.73
N GLU A 203 0.10 -13.68 -19.37
CA GLU A 203 -0.50 -13.74 -20.70
C GLU A 203 -1.93 -13.19 -20.71
N GLY A 204 -2.21 -12.32 -21.69
CA GLY A 204 -3.51 -11.70 -21.88
C GLY A 204 -3.87 -10.61 -20.86
N LYS A 205 -2.97 -10.27 -19.92
CA LYS A 205 -3.23 -9.26 -18.89
C LYS A 205 -2.46 -7.97 -19.11
N ASP A 206 -3.09 -6.86 -18.73
CA ASP A 206 -2.45 -5.54 -18.62
C ASP A 206 -2.23 -5.14 -17.15
N ALA A 207 -1.64 -3.95 -16.92
CA ALA A 207 -1.33 -3.51 -15.55
C ALA A 207 -2.60 -3.23 -14.75
N ASN A 208 -3.67 -2.77 -15.41
CA ASN A 208 -4.95 -2.54 -14.76
C ASN A 208 -5.62 -3.86 -14.33
N ASP A 209 -5.54 -4.92 -15.14
CA ASP A 209 -5.98 -6.26 -14.75
C ASP A 209 -5.25 -6.74 -13.50
N ILE A 210 -3.91 -6.59 -13.46
CA ILE A 210 -3.11 -7.00 -12.30
C ILE A 210 -3.49 -6.21 -11.04
N LEU A 211 -3.73 -4.92 -11.16
CA LEU A 211 -4.19 -4.08 -10.05
C LEU A 211 -5.57 -4.55 -9.55
N THR A 212 -6.51 -4.84 -10.45
CA THR A 212 -7.85 -5.30 -10.06
C THR A 212 -7.87 -6.67 -9.40
N GLU A 213 -6.87 -7.49 -9.65
CA GLU A 213 -6.65 -8.78 -8.98
C GLU A 213 -6.02 -8.63 -7.59
N GLY A 214 -5.71 -7.40 -7.15
CA GLY A 214 -5.11 -7.14 -5.84
C GLY A 214 -3.65 -7.54 -5.74
N ARG A 215 -2.94 -7.75 -6.86
CA ARG A 215 -1.52 -8.11 -6.84
C ARG A 215 -0.63 -6.87 -6.85
N ASP A 216 0.56 -7.02 -6.26
CA ASP A 216 1.54 -5.94 -6.19
C ASP A 216 2.21 -5.66 -7.56
N LEU A 217 1.88 -4.52 -8.16
CA LEU A 217 2.53 -4.02 -9.38
C LEU A 217 4.00 -3.67 -9.13
N GLN A 218 4.39 -3.20 -7.94
CA GLN A 218 5.79 -2.89 -7.64
C GLN A 218 6.65 -4.17 -7.64
N ALA A 219 6.10 -5.31 -7.22
CA ALA A 219 6.79 -6.59 -7.31
C ALA A 219 7.16 -6.96 -8.76
N LEU A 220 6.32 -6.61 -9.73
CA LEU A 220 6.61 -6.84 -11.14
C LEU A 220 7.75 -5.95 -11.66
N VAL A 221 7.91 -4.74 -11.10
CA VAL A 221 9.05 -3.87 -11.39
C VAL A 221 10.33 -4.36 -10.73
N ARG A 222 10.25 -4.84 -9.48
CA ARG A 222 11.40 -5.45 -8.78
C ARG A 222 11.95 -6.67 -9.53
N ASN A 223 11.06 -7.48 -10.11
CA ASN A 223 11.40 -8.69 -10.87
C ASN A 223 11.45 -8.47 -12.39
N ALA A 224 11.54 -7.22 -12.85
CA ALA A 224 11.59 -6.92 -14.28
C ALA A 224 12.89 -7.46 -14.93
N GLU A 225 12.79 -7.97 -16.15
CA GLU A 225 13.91 -8.52 -16.91
C GLU A 225 14.78 -7.40 -17.47
N TRP A 226 16.09 -7.45 -17.28
CA TRP A 226 17.01 -6.50 -17.90
C TRP A 226 17.11 -6.71 -19.42
N ILE A 227 17.15 -5.63 -20.20
CA ILE A 227 17.26 -5.65 -21.67
C ILE A 227 18.59 -5.07 -22.14
N SER A 228 18.89 -3.84 -21.71
CA SER A 228 20.04 -3.05 -22.16
C SER A 228 20.31 -1.93 -21.17
N GLY A 229 21.43 -1.25 -21.29
CA GLY A 229 21.77 -0.18 -20.35
C GLY A 229 23.26 0.06 -20.30
N ARG A 230 23.73 0.70 -19.22
CA ARG A 230 25.17 0.84 -19.03
C ARG A 230 25.76 -0.57 -18.90
N PRO A 231 26.92 -0.89 -19.51
CA PRO A 231 27.58 -2.17 -19.27
C PRO A 231 27.74 -2.32 -17.77
N ALA A 232 27.32 -3.45 -17.22
CA ALA A 232 27.40 -3.74 -15.81
C ALA A 232 28.86 -3.65 -15.34
N SER A 233 29.28 -2.48 -14.85
CA SER A 233 30.02 -2.50 -13.61
C SER A 233 28.98 -2.82 -12.55
N ALA A 234 29.00 -4.05 -12.05
CA ALA A 234 28.52 -4.28 -10.69
C ALA A 234 29.04 -3.12 -9.81
N PRO A 235 28.26 -2.61 -8.83
CA PRO A 235 28.82 -1.70 -7.86
C PRO A 235 29.91 -2.46 -7.10
N GLU A 236 31.14 -2.32 -7.55
CA GLU A 236 32.32 -2.61 -6.76
C GLU A 236 32.35 -1.54 -5.66
N PRO A 237 32.45 -1.95 -4.39
CA PRO A 237 32.43 -1.01 -3.27
C PRO A 237 33.62 -0.07 -3.42
N ALA A 238 33.38 1.24 -3.45
CA ALA A 238 34.48 2.19 -3.37
C ALA A 238 35.21 1.99 -2.03
N PRO A 239 36.54 1.83 -2.04
CA PRO A 239 37.31 1.61 -0.83
C PRO A 239 37.47 2.94 -0.09
N HIS A 240 36.80 3.06 1.03
CA HIS A 240 37.30 3.87 2.13
C HIS A 240 37.67 2.91 3.26
N ASP A 241 38.97 2.58 3.32
CA ASP A 241 39.58 2.10 4.54
C ASP A 241 39.41 3.18 5.62
N VAL A 242 38.45 2.95 6.50
CA VAL A 242 38.72 3.03 7.93
C VAL A 242 38.42 1.64 8.46
N ASP A 243 39.47 0.94 8.89
CA ASP A 243 39.38 -0.37 9.54
C ASP A 243 38.24 -0.43 10.55
N LEU A 244 37.16 -1.14 10.23
CA LEU A 244 36.23 -1.69 11.21
C LEU A 244 35.77 -3.09 10.74
N VAL A 245 36.40 -4.07 11.38
CA VAL A 245 36.06 -5.50 11.51
C VAL A 245 34.53 -5.73 11.56
N PRO A 246 34.00 -6.82 10.95
CA PRO A 246 32.57 -7.06 10.77
C PRO A 246 31.83 -7.21 12.11
N GLN A 247 30.69 -6.53 12.28
CA GLN A 247 29.75 -6.83 13.37
C GLN A 247 28.30 -6.72 12.92
N GLY A 248 27.62 -7.87 12.95
CA GLY A 248 26.20 -8.03 12.66
C GLY A 248 25.30 -7.30 13.66
N ASP A 249 24.04 -7.16 13.25
CA ASP A 249 22.94 -6.40 13.89
C ASP A 249 22.85 -4.91 13.49
N GLU A 250 23.08 -4.62 12.21
CA GLU A 250 22.76 -3.33 11.60
C GLU A 250 21.52 -3.45 10.72
N VAL A 251 20.50 -2.63 10.98
CA VAL A 251 19.29 -2.49 10.16
C VAL A 251 19.39 -1.16 9.40
N VAL A 252 19.23 -1.21 8.08
CA VAL A 252 19.27 -0.01 7.22
C VAL A 252 17.91 0.13 6.54
N ILE A 253 17.31 1.31 6.64
CA ILE A 253 16.02 1.64 6.04
C ILE A 253 16.21 2.90 5.19
N GLU A 254 15.88 2.81 3.91
CA GLU A 254 15.96 3.92 2.97
C GLU A 254 14.56 4.51 2.75
N LEU A 255 14.40 5.79 3.06
CA LEU A 255 13.13 6.53 2.98
C LEU A 255 13.33 7.79 2.14
N GLY A 256 13.16 7.66 0.82
CA GLY A 256 13.47 8.73 -0.11
C GLY A 256 14.96 9.03 -0.14
N ASP A 257 15.34 10.30 0.05
CA ASP A 257 16.75 10.75 0.10
C ASP A 257 17.41 10.54 1.48
N ARG A 258 16.76 9.80 2.39
CA ARG A 258 17.19 9.63 3.78
C ARG A 258 17.48 8.17 4.09
N ARG A 259 18.69 7.90 4.54
CA ARG A 259 19.12 6.58 4.99
C ARG A 259 19.16 6.54 6.51
N TRP A 260 18.34 5.67 7.07
CA TRP A 260 18.23 5.40 8.50
C TRP A 260 19.02 4.13 8.83
N ARG A 261 20.01 4.24 9.70
CA ARG A 261 20.78 3.12 10.23
C ARG A 261 20.43 2.92 11.69
N ILE A 262 20.09 1.70 12.05
CA ILE A 262 19.75 1.30 13.41
C ILE A 262 20.70 0.19 13.86
N ARG A 263 21.23 0.32 15.07
CA ARG A 263 22.05 -0.72 15.72
C ARG A 263 21.54 -1.02 17.14
N GLY A 264 21.78 -2.25 17.58
CA GLY A 264 21.43 -2.72 18.91
C GLY A 264 20.04 -3.33 19.02
N LEU A 265 19.41 -3.70 17.91
CA LEU A 265 18.10 -4.34 17.90
C LEU A 265 18.17 -5.72 18.57
N SER A 266 19.18 -6.53 18.28
CA SER A 266 19.38 -7.87 18.86
C SER A 266 19.58 -7.88 20.37
N ALA A 267 19.96 -6.74 20.96
CA ALA A 267 20.09 -6.58 22.40
C ALA A 267 18.72 -6.34 23.10
N ASN A 268 17.68 -5.97 22.34
CA ASN A 268 16.33 -5.70 22.87
C ASN A 268 15.47 -6.97 22.84
N LYS A 269 15.52 -7.74 23.93
CA LYS A 269 14.78 -9.01 24.09
C LYS A 269 13.42 -8.85 24.79
N THR A 270 13.09 -7.65 25.26
CA THR A 270 11.86 -7.36 26.00
C THR A 270 10.94 -6.46 25.16
N PRO A 271 9.62 -6.75 25.07
CA PRO A 271 8.68 -5.94 24.30
C PRO A 271 8.43 -4.53 24.84
N GLU A 272 8.79 -4.26 26.10
CA GLU A 272 8.43 -3.03 26.81
C GLU A 272 9.39 -1.85 26.57
N ALA A 273 10.57 -2.11 26.01
CA ALA A 273 11.58 -1.08 25.74
C ALA A 273 12.39 -1.43 24.48
N MET A 274 12.70 -0.43 23.66
CA MET A 274 13.51 -0.61 22.45
C MET A 274 14.59 0.46 22.40
N ARG A 275 15.68 0.23 23.15
CA ARG A 275 16.83 1.13 23.19
C ARG A 275 17.77 0.81 22.03
N VAL A 276 17.85 1.72 21.07
CA VAL A 276 18.63 1.54 19.86
C VAL A 276 19.45 2.78 19.53
N ASN A 277 20.55 2.58 18.80
CA ASN A 277 21.30 3.66 18.19
C ASN A 277 20.69 3.96 16.82
N VAL A 278 20.09 5.13 16.65
CA VAL A 278 19.45 5.55 15.40
C VAL A 278 20.30 6.65 14.77
N MET A 279 20.67 6.46 13.53
CA MET A 279 21.37 7.43 12.70
C MET A 279 20.55 7.69 11.46
N VAL A 280 20.26 8.95 11.17
CA VAL A 280 19.63 9.37 9.94
C VAL A 280 20.63 10.21 9.15
N THR A 281 20.80 9.87 7.89
CA THR A 281 21.66 10.56 6.93
C THR A 281 20.82 10.98 5.75
N ARG A 282 21.14 12.12 5.13
CA ARG A 282 20.47 12.58 3.92
C ARG A 282 21.52 12.96 2.89
N GLU A 283 21.35 12.50 1.65
CA GLU A 283 22.25 12.89 0.55
C GLU A 283 22.30 14.43 0.47
N ASP A 284 23.50 14.98 0.62
CA ASP A 284 23.85 16.41 0.56
C ASP A 284 23.38 17.36 1.69
N ALA A 285 22.81 16.87 2.81
CA ALA A 285 22.34 17.75 3.89
C ALA A 285 22.98 17.56 5.27
N GLY A 286 23.49 16.36 5.59
CA GLY A 286 24.13 16.07 6.88
C GLY A 286 23.69 14.76 7.51
N MET A 287 24.00 14.58 8.79
CA MET A 287 23.62 13.40 9.56
C MET A 287 23.29 13.74 11.00
N HIS A 288 22.35 13.02 11.59
CA HIS A 288 22.07 13.07 13.02
C HIS A 288 22.07 11.66 13.60
N VAL A 289 22.69 11.48 14.76
CA VAL A 289 22.78 10.19 15.46
C VAL A 289 22.51 10.37 16.95
N ASP A 290 21.71 9.48 17.51
CA ASP A 290 21.45 9.42 18.95
C ASP A 290 21.16 7.97 19.39
N THR A 291 21.28 7.71 20.69
CA THR A 291 20.95 6.42 21.30
C THR A 291 19.86 6.60 22.34
N PHE A 292 18.67 6.13 22.02
CA PHE A 292 17.50 6.37 22.86
C PHE A 292 16.50 5.22 22.78
N ASP A 293 15.54 5.24 23.71
CA ASP A 293 14.42 4.31 23.71
C ASP A 293 13.32 4.80 22.75
N LEU A 294 13.08 4.02 21.70
CA LEU A 294 12.09 4.32 20.67
C LEU A 294 10.66 4.40 21.20
N TYR A 295 10.34 3.75 22.32
CA TYR A 295 9.00 3.80 22.92
C TYR A 295 8.77 5.03 23.80
N SER A 296 9.84 5.72 24.22
CA SER A 296 9.75 6.99 24.95
C SER A 296 9.39 8.17 24.05
N SER A 297 8.19 8.75 24.25
CA SER A 297 7.73 9.93 23.50
C SER A 297 8.64 11.15 23.66
N ARG A 298 9.20 11.33 24.87
CA ARG A 298 10.16 12.40 25.18
C ARG A 298 11.44 12.24 24.38
N HIS A 299 11.96 11.03 24.26
CA HIS A 299 13.16 10.77 23.47
C HIS A 299 12.92 10.96 21.98
N ARG A 300 11.81 10.43 21.44
CA ARG A 300 11.43 10.64 20.03
C ARG A 300 11.34 12.13 19.68
N THR A 301 10.79 12.94 20.59
CA THR A 301 10.65 14.39 20.37
C THR A 301 12.02 15.10 20.38
N GLY A 302 12.94 14.69 21.27
CA GLY A 302 14.31 15.18 21.28
C GLY A 302 15.04 14.87 19.98
N PHE A 303 15.03 13.60 19.57
CA PHE A 303 15.67 13.16 18.32
C PHE A 303 15.12 13.89 17.09
N VAL A 304 13.79 13.97 16.95
CA VAL A 304 13.14 14.66 15.83
C VAL A 304 13.58 16.12 15.72
N LYS A 305 13.68 16.82 16.86
CA LYS A 305 14.03 18.24 16.89
C LYS A 305 15.46 18.49 16.38
N GLU A 306 16.40 17.69 16.85
CA GLU A 306 17.80 17.80 16.43
C GLU A 306 17.98 17.34 14.97
N ALA A 307 17.34 16.23 14.57
CA ALA A 307 17.37 15.74 13.19
C ALA A 307 16.74 16.70 12.17
N VAL A 308 15.67 17.42 12.52
CA VAL A 308 15.08 18.48 11.69
C VAL A 308 16.10 19.57 11.38
N THR A 309 16.87 19.97 12.39
CA THR A 309 17.86 21.04 12.30
C THR A 309 19.05 20.60 11.45
N GLU A 310 19.59 19.41 11.72
CA GLU A 310 20.78 18.87 11.05
C GLU A 310 20.52 18.44 9.59
N LEU A 311 19.30 18.05 9.24
CA LEU A 311 18.96 17.54 7.89
C LEU A 311 18.19 18.53 7.01
N GLY A 312 17.79 19.67 7.57
CA GLY A 312 16.99 20.69 6.88
C GLY A 312 15.62 20.16 6.41
N LEU A 313 14.96 19.34 7.24
CA LEU A 313 13.68 18.71 6.94
C LEU A 313 12.54 19.31 7.76
N SER A 314 11.29 19.08 7.36
CA SER A 314 10.16 19.44 8.21
C SER A 314 9.97 18.42 9.34
N GLU A 315 9.49 18.89 10.49
CA GLU A 315 9.19 18.02 11.65
C GLU A 315 8.20 16.90 11.30
N GLN A 316 7.25 17.18 10.39
CA GLN A 316 6.29 16.18 9.92
C GLN A 316 6.95 15.03 9.15
N VAL A 317 7.95 15.32 8.31
CA VAL A 317 8.67 14.30 7.53
C VAL A 317 9.49 13.40 8.46
N VAL A 318 10.25 13.99 9.38
CA VAL A 318 11.09 13.21 10.31
C VAL A 318 10.22 12.37 11.28
N LYS A 319 9.07 12.89 11.73
CA LYS A 319 8.11 12.11 12.54
C LYS A 319 7.50 10.94 11.76
N ALA A 320 7.10 11.16 10.52
CA ALA A 320 6.51 10.12 9.68
C ALA A 320 7.54 9.00 9.40
N ASP A 321 8.78 9.37 9.12
CA ASP A 321 9.86 8.41 8.90
C ASP A 321 10.22 7.65 10.17
N LEU A 322 10.37 8.33 11.30
CA LEU A 322 10.63 7.68 12.58
C LEU A 322 9.51 6.69 12.94
N GLY A 323 8.26 7.00 12.58
CA GLY A 323 7.14 6.06 12.70
C GLY A 323 7.31 4.80 11.87
N LYS A 324 7.76 4.92 10.60
CA LYS A 324 8.05 3.76 9.73
C LYS A 324 9.23 2.93 10.26
N VAL A 325 10.25 3.59 10.79
CA VAL A 325 11.41 2.94 11.42
C VAL A 325 10.95 2.09 12.61
N VAL A 326 10.10 2.64 13.49
CA VAL A 326 9.54 1.89 14.63
C VAL A 326 8.82 0.63 14.16
N VAL A 327 7.89 0.75 13.22
CA VAL A 327 7.11 -0.40 12.70
C VAL A 327 8.03 -1.46 12.10
N HIS A 328 9.04 -1.07 11.32
CA HIS A 328 9.95 -2.03 10.71
C HIS A 328 10.80 -2.77 11.75
N LEU A 329 11.23 -2.07 12.80
CA LEU A 329 12.00 -2.69 13.88
C LEU A 329 11.13 -3.62 14.74
N GLU A 330 9.86 -3.29 14.97
CA GLU A 330 8.87 -4.17 15.59
C GLU A 330 8.68 -5.46 14.78
N GLU A 331 8.52 -5.36 13.45
CA GLU A 331 8.42 -6.54 12.57
C GLU A 331 9.67 -7.43 12.62
N LEU A 332 10.86 -6.82 12.66
CA LEU A 332 12.12 -7.56 12.77
C LEU A 332 12.28 -8.20 14.15
N GLN A 333 11.84 -7.52 15.21
CA GLN A 333 11.82 -8.05 16.56
C GLN A 333 10.83 -9.22 16.67
N ASP A 334 9.63 -9.09 16.12
CA ASP A 334 8.62 -10.14 16.05
C ASP A 334 9.11 -11.35 15.25
N LYS A 335 9.76 -11.12 14.10
CA LYS A 335 10.41 -12.20 13.33
C LYS A 335 11.48 -12.91 14.15
N ALA A 336 12.36 -12.16 14.82
CA ALA A 336 13.42 -12.73 15.64
C ALA A 336 12.90 -13.51 16.85
N LEU A 337 11.79 -13.06 17.46
CA LEU A 337 11.11 -13.77 18.55
C LEU A 337 10.33 -14.98 18.02
N SER A 338 9.71 -14.90 16.84
CA SER A 338 8.97 -16.01 16.21
C SER A 338 9.87 -17.14 15.71
N VAL A 339 11.14 -16.87 15.38
CA VAL A 339 12.14 -17.91 15.07
C VAL A 339 12.52 -18.72 16.33
N GLN A 340 12.21 -18.20 17.53
CA GLN A 340 12.36 -18.92 18.79
C GLN A 340 11.07 -19.62 19.24
N ASP A 341 9.93 -19.39 18.56
CA ASP A 341 8.73 -20.18 18.77
C ASP A 341 8.87 -21.53 18.03
N PRO A 342 8.70 -22.67 18.71
CA PRO A 342 8.84 -23.97 18.07
C PRO A 342 7.69 -24.16 17.08
N THR A 343 7.96 -23.96 15.79
CA THR A 343 7.15 -24.53 14.70
C THR A 343 7.38 -26.04 14.65
N GLY A 344 6.90 -26.76 15.67
CA GLY A 344 6.79 -28.21 15.66
C GLY A 344 5.54 -28.65 14.90
N GLU A 345 5.56 -29.85 14.29
CA GLU A 345 4.31 -30.55 13.99
C GLU A 345 3.46 -30.59 15.27
N PRO A 346 2.12 -30.39 15.18
CA PRO A 346 1.27 -30.43 16.37
C PRO A 346 1.51 -31.74 17.11
N PRO A 347 1.71 -31.72 18.44
CA PRO A 347 2.03 -32.90 19.21
C PRO A 347 0.96 -33.97 19.00
N ARG A 348 1.35 -35.12 18.43
CA ARG A 348 0.44 -36.24 18.20
C ARG A 348 0.15 -36.94 19.51
N LEU A 349 -1.11 -36.98 19.92
CA LEU A 349 -1.55 -37.73 21.10
C LEU A 349 -1.25 -39.22 20.92
N THR A 350 -0.75 -39.87 21.97
CA THR A 350 -0.66 -41.34 21.98
C THR A 350 -2.07 -41.95 22.04
N PRO A 351 -2.25 -43.23 21.68
CA PRO A 351 -3.55 -43.92 21.80
C PRO A 351 -4.15 -43.84 23.21
N GLU A 352 -3.31 -43.89 24.24
CA GLU A 352 -3.72 -43.77 25.64
C GLU A 352 -4.23 -42.36 25.96
N GLN A 353 -3.48 -41.33 25.57
CA GLN A 353 -3.89 -39.93 25.74
C GLN A 353 -5.17 -39.62 24.95
N GLN A 354 -5.33 -40.19 23.76
CA GLN A 354 -6.53 -40.06 22.96
C GLN A 354 -7.74 -40.71 23.65
N SER A 355 -7.56 -41.88 24.27
CA SER A 355 -8.60 -42.55 25.04
C SER A 355 -9.04 -41.73 26.27
N GLU A 356 -8.08 -41.19 27.02
CA GLU A 356 -8.35 -40.32 28.18
C GLU A 356 -9.07 -39.03 27.76
N ALA A 357 -8.63 -38.39 26.67
CA ALA A 357 -9.27 -37.20 26.12
C ALA A 357 -10.73 -37.50 25.70
N VAL A 358 -10.98 -38.62 25.03
CA VAL A 358 -12.34 -39.03 24.64
C VAL A 358 -13.21 -39.34 25.87
N ALA A 359 -12.65 -39.94 26.92
CA ALA A 359 -13.36 -40.19 28.17
C ALA A 359 -13.73 -38.88 28.88
N LEU A 360 -12.82 -37.90 28.90
CA LEU A 360 -13.11 -36.55 29.41
C LEU A 360 -14.23 -35.89 28.59
N LEU A 361 -14.13 -35.89 27.26
CA LEU A 361 -15.12 -35.28 26.35
C LEU A 361 -16.54 -35.88 26.48
N LYS A 362 -16.64 -37.15 26.90
CA LYS A 362 -17.92 -37.84 27.14
C LYS A 362 -18.45 -37.67 28.56
N SER A 363 -17.72 -37.00 29.44
CA SER A 363 -18.14 -36.80 30.82
C SER A 363 -19.38 -35.90 30.88
N PRO A 364 -20.44 -36.29 31.60
CA PRO A 364 -21.64 -35.45 31.77
C PRO A 364 -21.35 -34.15 32.54
N ASP A 365 -20.23 -34.11 33.27
CA ASP A 365 -19.80 -32.97 34.09
C ASP A 365 -18.62 -32.21 33.45
N LEU A 366 -18.43 -32.34 32.13
CA LEU A 366 -17.29 -31.80 31.39
C LEU A 366 -17.05 -30.30 31.68
N ILE A 367 -18.11 -29.50 31.72
CA ILE A 367 -18.02 -28.05 31.90
C ILE A 367 -17.42 -27.69 33.26
N ASN A 368 -17.86 -28.34 34.34
CA ASN A 368 -17.34 -28.08 35.67
C ASN A 368 -15.89 -28.58 35.80
N ARG A 369 -15.58 -29.74 35.21
CA ARG A 369 -14.22 -30.27 35.18
C ARG A 369 -13.23 -29.33 34.49
N VAL A 370 -13.62 -28.74 33.36
CA VAL A 370 -12.80 -27.72 32.66
C VAL A 370 -12.57 -26.48 33.54
N ALA A 371 -13.57 -26.06 34.30
CA ALA A 371 -13.44 -24.93 35.22
C ALA A 371 -12.56 -25.25 36.44
N ASP A 372 -12.61 -26.49 36.93
CA ASP A 372 -11.76 -27.00 38.01
C ASP A 372 -10.30 -27.14 37.56
N ASP A 373 -10.07 -27.61 36.34
CA ASP A 373 -8.74 -27.64 35.71
C ASP A 373 -8.15 -26.23 35.65
N MET A 374 -8.94 -25.23 35.21
CA MET A 374 -8.53 -23.82 35.24
C MET A 374 -8.21 -23.30 36.65
N THR A 375 -8.91 -23.81 37.66
CA THR A 375 -8.61 -23.49 39.06
C THR A 375 -7.29 -24.11 39.51
N THR A 376 -6.97 -25.31 39.02
CA THR A 376 -5.72 -26.03 39.29
C THR A 376 -4.50 -25.32 38.70
N VAL A 377 -4.62 -24.70 37.52
CA VAL A 377 -3.57 -23.85 36.92
C VAL A 377 -3.45 -22.44 37.55
N GLY A 378 -4.17 -22.18 38.65
CA GLY A 378 -3.99 -20.99 39.48
C GLY A 378 -4.97 -19.85 39.23
N LEU A 379 -6.01 -20.05 38.42
CA LEU A 379 -7.07 -19.06 38.23
C LEU A 379 -8.19 -19.33 39.25
N VAL A 380 -8.23 -18.62 40.37
CA VAL A 380 -9.22 -18.85 41.44
C VAL A 380 -10.40 -17.87 41.31
N GLY A 381 -11.64 -18.35 41.49
CA GLY A 381 -12.87 -17.54 41.35
C GLY A 381 -13.39 -17.44 39.92
N GLU A 382 -14.31 -16.49 39.65
CA GLU A 382 -14.75 -16.10 38.29
C GLU A 382 -15.28 -17.24 37.39
N GLN A 383 -16.02 -18.20 37.96
CA GLN A 383 -16.43 -19.43 37.28
C GLN A 383 -17.15 -19.21 35.94
N ALA A 384 -18.11 -18.28 35.90
CA ALA A 384 -18.83 -17.96 34.67
C ALA A 384 -17.91 -17.35 33.61
N ASN A 385 -17.02 -16.44 34.00
CA ASN A 385 -16.13 -15.73 33.10
C ASN A 385 -15.06 -16.65 32.49
N LYS A 386 -14.48 -17.56 33.29
CA LYS A 386 -13.58 -18.62 32.80
C LYS A 386 -14.20 -19.41 31.66
N LEU A 387 -15.43 -19.90 31.88
CA LEU A 387 -16.13 -20.73 30.93
C LEU A 387 -16.50 -19.97 29.65
N ILE A 388 -16.98 -18.73 29.77
CA ILE A 388 -17.29 -17.89 28.60
C ILE A 388 -16.05 -17.68 27.73
N VAL A 389 -14.92 -17.30 28.34
CA VAL A 389 -13.68 -17.04 27.58
C VAL A 389 -13.14 -18.34 26.98
N TYR A 390 -13.21 -19.46 27.71
CA TYR A 390 -12.78 -20.78 27.21
C TYR A 390 -13.62 -21.26 26.02
N LEU A 391 -14.95 -21.12 26.09
CA LEU A 391 -15.84 -21.48 24.99
C LEU A 391 -15.61 -20.60 23.77
N ALA A 392 -15.39 -19.30 23.97
CA ALA A 392 -15.04 -18.39 22.89
C ALA A 392 -13.72 -18.78 22.22
N ALA A 393 -12.67 -19.06 23.01
CA ALA A 393 -11.39 -19.54 22.49
C ALA A 393 -11.49 -20.90 21.74
N THR A 394 -12.38 -21.80 22.19
CA THR A 394 -12.61 -23.10 21.55
C THR A 394 -13.43 -22.99 20.26
N SER A 395 -14.33 -22.00 20.18
CA SER A 395 -15.19 -21.77 19.02
C SER A 395 -14.43 -21.47 17.71
N ARG A 396 -13.12 -21.19 17.76
CA ARG A 396 -12.21 -21.07 16.60
C ARG A 396 -12.26 -22.28 15.64
N LEU A 397 -12.69 -23.44 16.13
CA LEU A 397 -12.84 -24.66 15.35
C LEU A 397 -14.21 -24.78 14.66
N LEU A 398 -15.16 -23.92 15.01
CA LEU A 398 -16.49 -23.85 14.40
C LEU A 398 -16.45 -22.97 13.15
N HIS A 399 -17.48 -23.10 12.31
CA HIS A 399 -17.66 -22.25 11.13
C HIS A 399 -17.86 -20.77 11.50
N ASP A 400 -18.49 -20.50 12.63
CA ASP A 400 -18.78 -19.15 13.13
C ASP A 400 -18.20 -18.99 14.55
N PRO A 401 -16.95 -18.52 14.68
CA PRO A 401 -16.30 -18.36 15.98
C PRO A 401 -16.87 -17.17 16.75
N LEU A 402 -16.97 -17.34 18.06
CA LEU A 402 -17.41 -16.32 19.00
C LEU A 402 -16.28 -15.35 19.32
N ALA A 403 -16.64 -14.08 19.49
CA ALA A 403 -15.75 -13.04 19.94
C ALA A 403 -16.19 -12.52 21.32
N VAL A 404 -15.23 -12.25 22.21
CA VAL A 404 -15.50 -11.80 23.58
C VAL A 404 -14.69 -10.53 23.86
N VAL A 405 -15.36 -9.53 24.43
CA VAL A 405 -14.74 -8.32 24.96
C VAL A 405 -14.75 -8.40 26.47
N ILE A 406 -13.57 -8.35 27.10
CA ILE A 406 -13.45 -8.37 28.57
C ILE A 406 -13.30 -6.93 29.07
N GLN A 407 -14.33 -6.42 29.73
CA GLN A 407 -14.32 -5.10 30.35
C GLN A 407 -14.15 -5.23 31.87
N SER A 408 -13.18 -4.54 32.44
CA SER A 408 -12.92 -4.52 33.89
C SER A 408 -12.13 -3.28 34.29
N THR A 409 -12.17 -2.94 35.57
CA THR A 409 -11.33 -1.89 36.16
C THR A 409 -9.86 -2.30 36.18
N SER A 410 -8.95 -1.32 36.08
CA SER A 410 -7.50 -1.59 36.09
C SER A 410 -7.09 -2.34 37.36
N GLY A 411 -6.27 -3.38 37.22
CA GLY A 411 -5.81 -4.22 38.33
C GLY A 411 -6.79 -5.33 38.78
N SER A 412 -7.98 -5.45 38.20
CA SER A 412 -8.99 -6.44 38.60
C SER A 412 -8.79 -7.86 38.03
N GLY A 413 -7.59 -8.19 37.55
CA GLY A 413 -7.26 -9.55 37.09
C GLY A 413 -7.66 -9.89 35.64
N LYS A 414 -7.95 -8.90 34.78
CA LYS A 414 -8.27 -9.09 33.35
C LYS A 414 -7.25 -9.95 32.62
N SER A 415 -5.98 -9.54 32.71
CA SER A 415 -4.87 -10.23 32.07
C SER A 415 -4.70 -11.62 32.67
N THR A 416 -4.86 -11.77 33.98
CA THR A 416 -4.82 -13.06 34.66
C THR A 416 -5.88 -14.05 34.16
N LEU A 417 -7.12 -13.59 33.95
CA LEU A 417 -8.20 -14.40 33.38
C LEU A 417 -7.88 -14.82 31.94
N LEU A 418 -7.47 -13.85 31.11
CA LEU A 418 -7.14 -14.08 29.71
C LEU A 418 -5.95 -15.04 29.55
N ASP A 419 -4.84 -14.76 30.22
CA ASP A 419 -3.62 -15.57 30.19
C ASP A 419 -3.87 -16.97 30.76
N GLY A 420 -4.67 -17.07 31.82
CA GLY A 420 -5.07 -18.35 32.42
C GLY A 420 -5.84 -19.24 31.45
N VAL A 421 -6.80 -18.68 30.72
CA VAL A 421 -7.56 -19.42 29.72
C VAL A 421 -6.71 -19.76 28.50
N LEU A 422 -5.87 -18.84 28.02
CA LEU A 422 -4.97 -19.08 26.89
C LEU A 422 -3.96 -20.20 27.19
N LYS A 423 -3.52 -20.39 28.44
CA LYS A 423 -2.68 -21.54 28.81
C LYS A 423 -3.36 -22.91 28.58
N MET A 424 -4.68 -22.97 28.54
CA MET A 424 -5.43 -24.19 28.23
C MET A 424 -5.51 -24.49 26.72
N MET A 425 -5.03 -23.57 25.88
CA MET A 425 -5.09 -23.70 24.42
C MET A 425 -3.72 -24.09 23.87
N PRO A 426 -3.65 -24.91 22.80
CA PRO A 426 -2.40 -25.28 22.15
C PRO A 426 -1.60 -24.04 21.72
N ASP A 427 -0.28 -24.09 21.85
CA ASP A 427 0.62 -22.98 21.52
C ASP A 427 0.48 -22.54 20.06
N GLU A 428 0.30 -23.49 19.15
CA GLU A 428 0.17 -23.22 17.71
C GLU A 428 -1.13 -22.49 17.34
N ALA A 429 -2.12 -22.58 18.24
CA ALA A 429 -3.44 -21.98 18.09
C ALA A 429 -3.54 -20.56 18.69
N LYS A 430 -2.47 -20.01 19.28
CA LYS A 430 -2.49 -18.70 19.93
C LYS A 430 -1.69 -17.66 19.15
N LYS A 431 -2.21 -16.44 19.08
CA LYS A 431 -1.49 -15.23 18.66
C LYS A 431 -1.89 -14.07 19.57
N SER A 432 -0.93 -13.53 20.32
CA SER A 432 -1.16 -12.44 21.29
C SER A 432 -0.48 -11.16 20.84
N PHE A 433 -1.21 -10.05 20.85
CA PHE A 433 -0.69 -8.72 20.50
C PHE A 433 -0.95 -7.73 21.64
N SER A 434 0.11 -7.09 22.15
CA SER A 434 0.04 -6.13 23.25
C SER A 434 -0.65 -4.83 22.84
N ALA A 435 -0.37 -4.36 21.62
CA ALA A 435 -1.04 -3.24 20.98
C ALA A 435 -1.11 -3.52 19.48
N MET A 436 -2.31 -3.42 18.90
CA MET A 436 -2.52 -3.67 17.46
C MET A 436 -3.26 -2.49 16.88
N THR A 437 -2.71 -1.88 15.82
CA THR A 437 -3.47 -0.90 15.05
C THR A 437 -4.42 -1.65 14.11
N GLY A 438 -5.61 -1.12 13.86
CA GLY A 438 -6.55 -1.76 12.92
C GLY A 438 -5.97 -2.00 11.51
N GLN A 439 -4.90 -1.28 11.14
CA GLN A 439 -4.15 -1.47 9.90
C GLN A 439 -3.34 -2.78 9.88
N SER A 440 -2.80 -3.22 11.02
CA SER A 440 -1.97 -4.41 11.14
C SER A 440 -2.72 -5.71 10.75
N LEU A 441 -4.04 -5.74 10.96
CA LEU A 441 -4.90 -6.88 10.60
C LEU A 441 -5.10 -7.06 9.09
N TYR A 442 -5.02 -5.98 8.31
CA TYR A 442 -5.21 -6.03 6.85
C TYR A 442 -4.03 -6.70 6.12
N TYR A 443 -2.91 -6.88 6.81
CA TYR A 443 -1.68 -7.46 6.25
C TYR A 443 -1.44 -8.91 6.70
N LEU A 444 -2.35 -9.50 7.49
CA LEU A 444 -2.36 -10.93 7.77
C LEU A 444 -2.99 -11.67 6.57
N GLY A 445 -2.32 -12.70 6.06
CA GLY A 445 -2.82 -13.49 4.94
C GLY A 445 -4.17 -14.13 5.25
N GLN A 446 -4.96 -14.44 4.20
CA GLN A 446 -6.34 -14.97 4.35
C GLN A 446 -6.43 -16.24 5.23
N ASP A 447 -5.35 -17.03 5.31
CA ASP A 447 -5.30 -18.27 6.10
C ASP A 447 -4.51 -18.12 7.43
N ASP A 448 -3.86 -16.98 7.69
CA ASP A 448 -2.95 -16.81 8.84
C ASP A 448 -3.65 -16.81 10.21
N LEU A 449 -4.96 -16.58 10.21
CA LEU A 449 -5.82 -16.52 11.40
C LEU A 449 -6.84 -17.66 11.47
N LYS A 450 -6.92 -18.52 10.45
CA LYS A 450 -7.88 -19.62 10.43
C LYS A 450 -7.59 -20.60 11.58
N HIS A 451 -8.62 -20.90 12.37
CA HIS A 451 -8.52 -21.76 13.56
C HIS A 451 -7.53 -21.27 14.64
N LYS A 452 -7.16 -19.99 14.64
CA LYS A 452 -6.30 -19.36 15.66
C LYS A 452 -7.09 -18.42 16.58
N ILE A 453 -6.60 -18.26 17.80
CA ILE A 453 -7.12 -17.33 18.81
C ILE A 453 -6.27 -16.07 18.72
N LEU A 454 -6.95 -14.95 18.48
CA LEU A 454 -6.34 -13.63 18.49
C LEU A 454 -6.65 -12.95 19.83
N SER A 455 -5.61 -12.61 20.59
CA SER A 455 -5.72 -11.88 21.86
C SER A 455 -5.16 -10.46 21.72
N VAL A 456 -5.94 -9.45 22.13
CA VAL A 456 -5.57 -8.02 22.03
C VAL A 456 -5.80 -7.35 23.39
N SER A 457 -4.75 -6.78 24.00
CA SER A 457 -4.79 -6.38 25.41
C SER A 457 -5.26 -4.93 25.68
N GLU A 458 -5.13 -4.01 24.71
CA GLU A 458 -5.44 -2.57 24.88
C GLU A 458 -6.72 -2.08 24.16
N GLU A 459 -7.51 -1.27 24.87
CA GLU A 459 -8.81 -0.69 24.41
C GLU A 459 -8.66 0.27 23.21
N GLN A 460 -7.53 0.97 23.09
CA GLN A 460 -7.27 1.82 21.90
C GLN A 460 -6.92 1.01 20.64
N GLY A 461 -6.38 -0.21 20.80
CA GLY A 461 -6.14 -1.13 19.69
C GLY A 461 -7.43 -1.84 19.24
N ALA A 462 -8.25 -2.28 20.20
CA ALA A 462 -9.53 -2.91 19.94
C ALA A 462 -10.51 -1.96 19.23
N SER A 463 -10.69 -0.72 19.69
CA SER A 463 -11.63 0.25 19.10
C SER A 463 -11.32 0.62 17.64
N ARG A 464 -10.03 0.57 17.24
CA ARG A 464 -9.60 0.80 15.84
C ARG A 464 -9.67 -0.47 14.99
N ALA A 465 -9.72 -1.64 15.61
CA ALA A 465 -9.82 -2.95 14.97
C ALA A 465 -11.25 -3.53 14.95
N SER A 466 -12.19 -2.96 15.73
CA SER A 466 -13.57 -3.46 15.86
C SER A 466 -14.26 -3.65 14.51
N TYR A 467 -14.05 -2.72 13.56
CA TYR A 467 -14.62 -2.79 12.22
C TYR A 467 -14.08 -3.97 11.40
N SER A 468 -12.79 -4.31 11.58
CA SER A 468 -12.12 -5.41 10.87
C SER A 468 -12.35 -6.75 11.54
N LEU A 469 -12.56 -6.77 12.87
CA LEU A 469 -12.80 -7.97 13.67
C LEU A 469 -14.28 -8.34 13.80
N LYS A 470 -15.19 -7.51 13.24
CA LYS A 470 -16.66 -7.65 13.37
C LYS A 470 -17.11 -7.81 14.83
N LEU A 471 -16.46 -7.06 15.73
CA LEU A 471 -16.79 -6.98 17.15
C LEU A 471 -17.96 -6.03 17.41
#